data_AF-A0A075H9L9-F1
#
_entry.id   AF-A0A075H9L9-F1
#
_cell.length_a   1.000
_cell.length_b   1.000
_cell.length_c   1.000
_cell.angle_alpha   90.00
_cell.angle_beta   90.00
_cell.angle_gamma   90.00
#
_symmetry.space_group_name_H-M   'P 1'
#
loop_
_entity.id
_entity.type
_entity.pdbx_description
1 polymer ?
#
loop_
_entity_poly.entity_id
_entity_poly.type
_entity_poly.pdbx_seq_one_letter_code
_entity_poly.pdbx_strand_id
1 'polypeptide(L)'
;MGKEILLTPAEVIFCHEHRHLDWPFDNWLQEAVGDSPRLLDEAVVVESLMVPGNRLVTYQNFNSLGLSCAGSTWGLRWPSDAHPRSDEPIAEIRWYHASEQLDVEDLFAWSELVSGGGRIPEILVVDDEHAVVTYRVGRVEPEGSMGTPSVAELRSIANLDGTHLDSGGKLIVGFEEWPEDRIGVPHPEGRVLDPCTSQMLDSLDASGPSTMGAEILRDLLDRGLHPRPGFKYGTRWRCYDRPLGDGHAPWLVVHPAEAPSDWGVPALPRGSHPG
;
A
#
# COMPACT_ATOMS: atom_id res chain seq x y z
N MET A 1 44.66 14.46 18.41
CA MET A 1 43.83 14.04 17.26
C MET A 1 42.51 14.76 17.39
N GLY A 2 42.15 15.58 16.40
CA GLY A 2 40.84 16.24 16.37
C GLY A 2 39.73 15.19 16.28
N LYS A 3 38.58 15.45 16.88
CA LYS A 3 37.38 14.63 16.65
C LYS A 3 36.88 14.97 15.25
N GLU A 4 37.23 14.16 14.27
CA GLU A 4 36.66 14.24 12.93
C GLU A 4 35.30 13.53 12.92
N ILE A 5 34.33 14.12 12.24
CA ILE A 5 33.00 13.53 12.01
C ILE A 5 33.03 13.02 10.58
N LEU A 6 32.74 11.73 10.40
CA LEU A 6 32.60 11.12 9.09
C LEU A 6 31.12 11.18 8.70
N LEU A 7 30.86 11.80 7.56
CA LEU A 7 29.54 11.89 6.94
C LEU A 7 29.50 10.94 5.73
N THR A 8 28.36 10.31 5.53
CA THR A 8 28.03 9.64 4.26
C THR A 8 27.95 10.68 3.13
N PRO A 9 28.13 10.29 1.87
CA PRO A 9 28.00 11.23 0.76
C PRO A 9 26.64 11.96 0.72
N ALA A 10 25.54 11.27 1.03
CA ALA A 10 24.22 11.89 1.11
C ALA A 10 24.13 12.95 2.23
N GLU A 11 24.73 12.68 3.40
CA GLU A 11 24.83 13.67 4.49
C GLU A 11 25.72 14.86 4.13
N VAL A 12 26.78 14.65 3.34
CA VAL A 12 27.62 15.76 2.84
C VAL A 12 26.79 16.68 1.95
N ILE A 13 25.99 16.14 1.02
CA ILE A 13 25.07 16.91 0.18
C ILE A 13 24.08 17.69 1.06
N PHE A 14 23.43 17.01 2.01
CA PHE A 14 22.49 17.66 2.94
C PHE A 14 23.15 18.80 3.71
N CYS A 15 24.36 18.61 4.23
CA CYS A 15 25.08 19.65 4.95
C CYS A 15 25.52 20.82 4.05
N HIS A 16 25.89 20.55 2.80
CA HIS A 16 26.19 21.61 1.85
C HIS A 16 24.97 22.51 1.62
N GLU A 17 23.83 21.90 1.32
CA GLU A 17 22.60 22.61 0.93
C GLU A 17 21.91 23.28 2.13
N HIS A 18 21.80 22.58 3.26
CA HIS A 18 20.98 23.02 4.41
C HIS A 18 21.80 23.57 5.59
N ARG A 19 23.13 23.39 5.58
CA ARG A 19 24.04 23.89 6.63
C ARG A 19 25.15 24.80 6.11
N HIS A 20 25.17 25.09 4.80
CA HIS A 20 26.13 25.98 4.15
C HIS A 20 27.59 25.57 4.40
N LEU A 21 27.86 24.26 4.44
CA LEU A 21 29.24 23.75 4.45
C LEU A 21 29.78 23.70 3.02
N ASP A 22 31.06 24.02 2.84
CA ASP A 22 31.71 23.85 1.54
C ASP A 22 31.83 22.37 1.18
N TRP A 23 31.92 22.09 -0.12
CA TRP A 23 32.28 20.75 -0.59
C TRP A 23 33.66 20.34 -0.04
N PRO A 24 33.91 19.05 0.22
CA PRO A 24 35.21 18.58 0.69
C PRO A 24 36.37 18.99 -0.21
N PHE A 25 36.14 19.03 -1.54
CA PHE A 25 37.08 19.50 -2.56
C PHE A 25 36.36 19.81 -3.88
N ASP A 26 37.05 20.43 -4.83
CA ASP A 26 36.53 20.75 -6.16
C ASP A 26 36.11 19.49 -6.93
N ASN A 27 34.93 19.52 -7.58
CA ASN A 27 34.33 18.38 -8.29
C ASN A 27 33.93 17.17 -7.42
N TRP A 28 33.96 17.29 -6.09
CA TRP A 28 33.57 16.20 -5.18
C TRP A 28 32.22 15.56 -5.54
N LEU A 29 31.20 16.38 -5.86
CA LEU A 29 29.87 15.87 -6.21
C LEU A 29 29.90 14.98 -7.46
N GLN A 30 30.66 15.38 -8.49
CA GLN A 30 30.77 14.60 -9.72
C GLN A 30 31.45 13.25 -9.48
N GLU A 31 32.50 13.24 -8.66
CA GLU A 31 33.18 12.00 -8.26
C GLU A 31 32.26 11.10 -7.42
N ALA A 32 31.58 11.67 -6.43
CA ALA A 32 30.69 10.94 -5.53
C ALA A 32 29.50 10.30 -6.28
N VAL A 33 28.91 11.01 -7.26
CA VAL A 33 27.85 10.45 -8.13
C VAL A 33 28.42 9.39 -9.08
N GLY A 34 29.66 9.56 -9.55
CA GLY A 34 30.35 8.55 -10.35
C GLY A 34 30.55 7.23 -9.59
N ASP A 35 30.84 7.30 -8.29
CA ASP A 35 31.03 6.14 -7.42
C ASP A 35 29.70 5.53 -6.93
N SER A 36 28.68 6.37 -6.71
CA SER A 36 27.34 5.95 -6.28
C SER A 36 26.28 6.57 -7.20
N PRO A 37 25.86 5.86 -8.26
CA PRO A 37 24.89 6.39 -9.23
C PRO A 37 23.52 6.75 -8.63
N ARG A 38 23.18 6.19 -7.47
CA ARG A 38 21.92 6.46 -6.75
C ARG A 38 22.06 7.54 -5.66
N LEU A 39 23.21 8.21 -5.59
CA LEU A 39 23.50 9.19 -4.54
C LEU A 39 22.50 10.35 -4.52
N LEU A 40 22.06 10.82 -5.69
CA LEU A 40 21.13 11.94 -5.76
C LEU A 40 19.75 11.56 -5.20
N ASP A 41 19.25 10.37 -5.53
CA ASP A 41 18.03 9.82 -4.93
C ASP A 41 18.16 9.68 -3.40
N GLU A 42 19.29 9.12 -2.94
CA GLU A 42 19.55 8.94 -1.51
C GLU A 42 19.61 10.29 -0.78
N ALA A 43 20.22 11.32 -1.40
CA ALA A 43 20.30 12.66 -0.85
C ALA A 43 18.93 13.32 -0.69
N VAL A 44 18.03 13.20 -1.67
CA VAL A 44 16.66 13.75 -1.54
C VAL A 44 15.79 12.97 -0.55
N VAL A 45 16.05 11.67 -0.35
CA VAL A 45 15.45 10.88 0.74
C VAL A 45 15.93 11.38 2.10
N VAL A 46 17.24 11.60 2.27
CA VAL A 46 17.82 12.17 3.49
C VAL A 46 17.23 13.56 3.77
N GLU A 47 17.19 14.43 2.77
CA GLU A 47 16.58 15.75 2.86
C GLU A 47 15.11 15.67 3.32
N SER A 48 14.30 14.88 2.62
CA SER A 48 12.87 14.73 2.91
C SER A 48 12.59 14.27 4.34
N LEU A 49 13.47 13.43 4.89
CA LEU A 49 13.36 12.95 6.27
C LEU A 49 13.87 13.98 7.27
N MET A 50 14.98 14.67 7.00
CA MET A 50 15.67 15.51 7.98
C MET A 50 15.17 16.96 8.02
N VAL A 51 14.72 17.54 6.90
CA VAL A 51 14.22 18.93 6.83
C VAL A 51 13.06 19.19 7.81
N PRO A 52 12.08 18.28 7.98
CA PRO A 52 11.03 18.43 8.99
C PRO A 52 11.52 18.41 10.45
N GLY A 53 12.82 18.18 10.70
CA GLY A 53 13.43 18.16 12.03
C GLY A 53 13.61 16.76 12.62
N ASN A 54 13.33 15.70 11.87
CA ASN A 54 13.61 14.34 12.33
C ASN A 54 15.12 14.09 12.43
N ARG A 55 15.49 13.07 13.20
CA ARG A 55 16.86 12.53 13.21
C ARG A 55 16.86 11.22 12.47
N LEU A 56 17.88 11.03 11.63
CA LEU A 56 18.05 9.86 10.79
C LEU A 56 19.40 9.23 11.12
N VAL A 57 19.42 7.90 11.21
CA VAL A 57 20.65 7.10 11.18
C VAL A 57 20.49 6.13 10.02
N THR A 58 21.49 6.04 9.14
CA THR A 58 21.49 5.11 8.00
C THR A 58 22.25 3.82 8.32
N TYR A 59 22.04 2.78 7.51
CA TYR A 59 22.52 1.42 7.77
C TYR A 59 24.03 1.29 7.97
N GLN A 60 24.82 2.20 7.38
CA GLN A 60 26.28 2.23 7.55
C GLN A 60 26.67 2.44 9.02
N ASN A 61 25.80 3.04 9.84
CA ASN A 61 26.06 3.40 11.22
C ASN A 61 25.37 2.51 12.26
N PHE A 62 24.51 1.56 11.85
CA PHE A 62 23.73 0.73 12.80
C PHE A 62 24.62 -0.05 13.76
N ASN A 63 25.62 -0.77 13.23
CA ASN A 63 26.54 -1.58 14.03
C ASN A 63 27.35 -0.73 15.01
N SER A 64 27.87 0.41 14.56
CA SER A 64 28.69 1.30 15.40
C SER A 64 27.88 1.94 16.54
N LEU A 65 26.56 2.06 16.39
CA LEU A 65 25.65 2.57 17.42
C LEU A 65 24.92 1.45 18.19
N GLY A 66 25.16 0.18 17.87
CA GLY A 66 24.48 -0.95 18.51
C GLY A 66 22.98 -1.00 18.25
N LEU A 67 22.53 -0.45 17.11
CA LEU A 67 21.11 -0.37 16.76
C LEU A 67 20.65 -1.68 16.10
N SER A 68 19.47 -2.15 16.49
CA SER A 68 18.82 -3.31 15.89
C SER A 68 17.69 -2.90 14.95
N CYS A 69 17.55 -3.59 13.82
CA CYS A 69 16.55 -3.31 12.79
C CYS A 69 16.10 -4.61 12.11
N ALA A 70 14.97 -4.56 11.41
CA ALA A 70 14.61 -5.60 10.47
C ALA A 70 15.67 -5.70 9.36
N GLY A 71 15.79 -6.89 8.76
CA GLY A 71 16.70 -7.09 7.63
C GLY A 71 16.37 -6.11 6.50
N SER A 72 17.40 -5.60 5.81
CA SER A 72 17.31 -4.65 4.68
C SER A 72 16.62 -3.30 4.97
N THR A 73 16.42 -2.94 6.24
CA THR A 73 16.16 -1.55 6.63
C THR A 73 17.35 -0.67 6.23
N TRP A 74 17.08 0.41 5.51
CA TRP A 74 18.09 1.40 5.09
C TRP A 74 18.33 2.45 6.18
N GLY A 75 17.28 2.89 6.88
CA GLY A 75 17.36 3.98 7.84
C GLY A 75 16.49 3.77 9.07
N LEU A 76 16.91 4.35 10.19
CA LEU A 76 16.15 4.44 11.43
C LEU A 76 15.85 5.92 11.71
N ARG A 77 14.58 6.23 12.00
CA ARG A 77 14.12 7.61 12.20
C ARG A 77 13.62 7.84 13.62
N TRP A 78 14.00 8.99 14.16
CA TRP A 78 13.52 9.53 15.44
C TRP A 78 12.81 10.86 15.22
N PRO A 79 11.83 11.20 16.08
CA PRO A 79 11.30 12.55 16.14
C PRO A 79 12.36 13.54 16.64
N SER A 80 12.11 14.83 16.46
CA SER A 80 13.07 15.90 16.76
C SER A 80 13.54 15.96 18.22
N ASP A 81 12.67 15.54 19.15
CA ASP A 81 12.82 15.58 20.60
C ASP A 81 13.48 14.33 21.19
N ALA A 82 13.65 13.26 20.40
CA ALA A 82 14.32 12.03 20.81
C ALA A 82 15.76 11.97 20.26
N HIS A 83 16.63 11.14 20.85
CA HIS A 83 18.03 11.01 20.45
C HIS A 83 18.42 9.54 20.20
N PRO A 84 19.09 9.23 19.07
CA PRO A 84 19.58 7.86 18.76
C PRO A 84 20.53 7.19 19.76
N ARG A 85 20.92 7.87 20.84
CA ARG A 85 21.83 7.34 21.88
C ARG A 85 21.10 6.99 23.18
N SER A 86 19.87 7.47 23.35
CA SER A 86 19.08 7.32 24.58
C SER A 86 17.69 6.78 24.33
N ASP A 87 17.18 6.89 23.09
CA ASP A 87 15.80 6.59 22.74
C ASP A 87 15.74 5.59 21.58
N GLU A 88 14.64 4.85 21.50
CA GLU A 88 14.37 3.93 20.39
C GLU A 88 13.84 4.68 19.16
N PRO A 89 14.16 4.22 17.94
CA PRO A 89 13.61 4.81 16.72
C PRO A 89 12.12 4.54 16.60
N ILE A 90 11.39 5.48 16.03
CA ILE A 90 9.94 5.36 15.82
C ILE A 90 9.59 4.70 14.48
N ALA A 91 10.52 4.69 13.53
CA ALA A 91 10.30 4.13 12.21
C ALA A 91 11.55 3.45 11.65
N GLU A 92 11.31 2.43 10.83
CA GLU A 92 12.31 1.81 9.97
C GLU A 92 12.00 2.19 8.51
N ILE A 93 13.02 2.63 7.80
CA ILE A 93 12.92 3.21 6.48
C ILE A 93 13.50 2.26 5.43
N ARG A 94 12.76 2.05 4.35
CA ARG A 94 13.30 1.64 3.04
C ARG A 94 12.95 2.72 2.02
N TRP A 95 13.68 2.79 0.93
CA TRP A 95 13.37 3.71 -0.15
C TRP A 95 13.65 3.09 -1.51
N TYR A 96 12.93 3.56 -2.52
CA TYR A 96 13.00 3.07 -3.88
C TYR A 96 12.91 4.22 -4.88
N HIS A 97 13.49 4.04 -6.06
CA HIS A 97 13.18 4.85 -7.22
C HIS A 97 11.88 4.32 -7.87
N ALA A 98 11.08 5.18 -8.47
CA ALA A 98 9.77 4.84 -9.03
C ALA A 98 9.84 3.70 -10.08
N SER A 99 10.95 3.60 -10.81
CA SER A 99 11.18 2.55 -11.81
C SER A 99 11.64 1.21 -11.25
N GLU A 100 11.91 1.10 -9.94
CA GLU A 100 12.32 -0.16 -9.33
C GLU A 100 11.16 -1.15 -9.21
N GLN A 101 11.50 -2.43 -9.29
CA GLN A 101 10.52 -3.51 -9.17
C GLN A 101 9.89 -3.52 -7.77
N LEU A 102 8.56 -3.64 -7.72
CA LEU A 102 7.81 -3.83 -6.49
C LEU A 102 7.72 -5.33 -6.17
N ASP A 103 8.32 -5.73 -5.06
CA ASP A 103 8.13 -7.06 -4.47
C ASP A 103 7.16 -6.95 -3.28
N VAL A 104 5.90 -7.32 -3.52
CA VAL A 104 4.84 -7.22 -2.51
C VAL A 104 5.04 -8.21 -1.36
N GLU A 105 5.60 -9.40 -1.64
CA GLU A 105 5.80 -10.44 -0.62
C GLU A 105 6.93 -10.05 0.33
N ASP A 106 8.06 -9.57 -0.20
CA ASP A 106 9.16 -9.03 0.62
C ASP A 106 8.69 -7.80 1.41
N LEU A 107 7.97 -6.88 0.77
CA LEU A 107 7.46 -5.69 1.43
C LEU A 107 6.52 -6.04 2.60
N PHE A 108 5.62 -7.00 2.40
CA PHE A 108 4.72 -7.48 3.45
C PHE A 108 5.51 -8.11 4.60
N ALA A 109 6.44 -9.02 4.32
CA ALA A 109 7.24 -9.70 5.32
C ALA A 109 8.08 -8.71 6.15
N TRP A 110 8.71 -7.73 5.50
CA TRP A 110 9.44 -6.67 6.19
C TRP A 110 8.51 -5.81 7.04
N SER A 111 7.34 -5.42 6.51
CA SER A 111 6.39 -4.59 7.26
C SER A 111 5.88 -5.27 8.53
N GLU A 112 5.66 -6.59 8.50
CA GLU A 112 5.26 -7.37 9.68
C GLU A 112 6.39 -7.45 10.72
N LEU A 113 7.64 -7.62 10.28
CA LEU A 113 8.80 -7.62 11.20
C LEU A 113 8.98 -6.27 11.90
N VAL A 114 8.91 -5.17 11.14
CA VAL A 114 9.05 -3.81 11.68
C VAL A 114 7.89 -3.49 12.64
N SER A 115 6.65 -3.77 12.22
CA SER A 115 5.46 -3.52 13.04
C SER A 115 5.45 -4.38 14.30
N GLY A 116 5.88 -5.65 14.20
CA GLY A 116 6.06 -6.55 15.34
C GLY A 116 7.13 -6.08 16.33
N GLY A 117 8.11 -5.29 15.86
CA GLY A 117 9.07 -4.58 16.69
C GLY A 117 8.55 -3.27 17.30
N GLY A 118 7.28 -2.91 17.08
CA GLY A 118 6.67 -1.67 17.58
C GLY A 118 7.09 -0.41 16.83
N ARG A 119 7.64 -0.54 15.63
CA ARG A 119 8.12 0.57 14.79
C ARG A 119 7.23 0.73 13.55
N ILE A 120 7.27 1.91 12.94
CA ILE A 120 6.52 2.20 11.71
C ILE A 120 7.37 1.77 10.50
N PRO A 121 6.89 0.83 9.65
CA PRO A 121 7.51 0.57 8.35
C PRO A 121 7.12 1.68 7.37
N GLU A 122 8.13 2.46 6.99
CA GLU A 122 7.97 3.65 6.16
C GLU A 122 8.79 3.49 4.87
N ILE A 123 8.12 3.72 3.74
CA ILE A 123 8.71 3.64 2.40
C ILE A 123 8.77 5.03 1.80
N LEU A 124 9.92 5.42 1.24
CA LEU A 124 10.04 6.62 0.42
C LEU A 124 10.22 6.22 -1.04
N VAL A 125 9.46 6.84 -1.94
CA VAL A 125 9.58 6.64 -3.38
C VAL A 125 10.04 7.94 -4.01
N VAL A 126 11.13 7.88 -4.77
CA VAL A 126 11.70 9.01 -5.53
C VAL A 126 11.30 8.86 -7.00
N ASP A 127 10.80 9.92 -7.64
CA ASP A 127 10.51 9.93 -9.07
C ASP A 127 11.63 10.58 -9.90
N ASP A 128 11.45 10.62 -11.23
CA ASP A 128 12.43 11.20 -12.17
C ASP A 128 12.66 12.72 -11.97
N GLU A 129 11.75 13.41 -11.27
CA GLU A 129 11.87 14.83 -10.90
C GLU A 129 12.52 15.00 -9.51
N HIS A 130 13.02 13.92 -8.90
CA HIS A 130 13.52 13.85 -7.53
C HIS A 130 12.47 14.27 -6.48
N ALA A 131 11.18 14.18 -6.82
CA ALA A 131 10.11 14.36 -5.85
C ALA A 131 9.96 13.09 -5.02
N VAL A 132 9.73 13.27 -3.71
CA VAL A 132 9.67 12.17 -2.75
C VAL A 132 8.27 12.02 -2.18
N VAL A 133 7.74 10.79 -2.22
CA VAL A 133 6.46 10.42 -1.59
C VAL A 133 6.72 9.40 -0.48
N THR A 134 6.16 9.66 0.70
CA THR A 134 6.25 8.73 1.84
C THR A 134 4.98 7.91 1.98
N TYR A 135 5.14 6.60 2.09
CA TYR A 135 4.09 5.62 2.39
C TYR A 135 4.34 4.98 3.74
N ARG A 136 3.24 4.70 4.46
CA ARG A 136 3.25 3.75 5.57
C ARG A 136 2.63 2.46 5.07
N VAL A 137 3.32 1.36 5.30
CA VAL A 137 2.86 0.04 4.88
C VAL A 137 2.43 -0.73 6.12
N GLY A 138 1.55 -1.70 5.96
CA GLY A 138 1.19 -2.55 7.08
C GLY A 138 0.05 -3.46 6.73
N ARG A 139 -0.12 -4.49 7.56
CA ARG A 139 -1.28 -5.36 7.51
C ARG A 139 -2.52 -4.58 7.93
N VAL A 140 -3.55 -4.69 7.11
CA VAL A 140 -4.90 -4.21 7.44
C VAL A 140 -5.86 -5.38 7.35
N GLU A 141 -6.83 -5.40 8.25
CA GLU A 141 -7.94 -6.35 8.25
C GLU A 141 -9.24 -5.56 8.03
N PRO A 142 -9.68 -5.39 6.78
CA PRO A 142 -10.91 -4.66 6.49
C PRO A 142 -12.12 -5.36 7.13
N GLU A 143 -12.96 -4.58 7.80
CA GLU A 143 -14.21 -5.05 8.41
C GLU A 143 -15.34 -4.07 8.10
N GLY A 144 -16.56 -4.59 8.01
CA GLY A 144 -17.75 -3.80 7.79
C GLY A 144 -18.90 -4.20 8.72
N SER A 145 -19.89 -3.31 8.80
CA SER A 145 -21.02 -3.40 9.73
C SER A 145 -22.21 -4.21 9.22
N MET A 146 -22.16 -4.74 7.99
CA MET A 146 -23.31 -5.40 7.34
C MET A 146 -23.42 -6.90 7.64
N GLY A 147 -22.48 -7.46 8.40
CA GLY A 147 -22.47 -8.89 8.75
C GLY A 147 -22.27 -9.82 7.55
N THR A 148 -22.15 -11.12 7.80
CA THR A 148 -21.94 -12.12 6.74
C THR A 148 -23.25 -12.40 5.98
N PRO A 149 -23.29 -12.38 4.62
CA PRO A 149 -24.48 -12.76 3.87
C PRO A 149 -24.92 -14.20 4.14
N SER A 150 -26.22 -14.48 4.12
CA SER A 150 -26.71 -15.85 4.24
C SER A 150 -26.37 -16.66 3.01
N VAL A 151 -25.86 -17.89 3.19
CA VAL A 151 -25.69 -18.85 2.10
C VAL A 151 -27.01 -19.12 1.37
N ALA A 152 -28.14 -19.09 2.09
CA ALA A 152 -29.46 -19.27 1.49
C ALA A 152 -29.83 -18.11 0.57
N GLU A 153 -29.52 -16.86 0.96
CA GLU A 153 -29.74 -15.68 0.12
C GLU A 153 -28.86 -15.74 -1.13
N LEU A 154 -27.56 -16.05 -0.99
CA LEU A 154 -26.67 -16.19 -2.13
C LEU A 154 -27.11 -17.31 -3.09
N ARG A 155 -27.52 -18.47 -2.57
CA ARG A 155 -28.09 -19.55 -3.40
C ARG A 155 -29.39 -19.15 -4.08
N SER A 156 -30.24 -18.39 -3.40
CA SER A 156 -31.49 -17.92 -4.01
C SER A 156 -31.20 -17.02 -5.21
N ILE A 157 -30.17 -16.16 -5.15
CA ILE A 157 -29.72 -15.34 -6.28
C ILE A 157 -29.12 -16.22 -7.38
N ALA A 158 -28.27 -17.18 -7.03
CA ALA A 158 -27.63 -18.08 -8.01
C ALA A 158 -28.66 -18.85 -8.86
N ASN A 159 -29.79 -19.24 -8.26
CA ASN A 159 -30.88 -19.96 -8.91
C ASN A 159 -31.80 -19.09 -9.77
N LEU A 160 -31.65 -17.76 -9.76
CA LEU A 160 -32.46 -16.89 -10.61
C LEU A 160 -32.01 -17.01 -12.07
N ASP A 161 -32.99 -17.13 -12.96
CA ASP A 161 -32.76 -17.04 -14.40
C ASP A 161 -32.25 -15.65 -14.78
N GLY A 162 -31.44 -15.60 -15.83
CA GLY A 162 -30.96 -14.32 -16.35
C GLY A 162 -30.19 -14.48 -17.64
N THR A 163 -30.02 -13.37 -18.33
CA THR A 163 -29.43 -13.30 -19.66
C THR A 163 -27.93 -13.03 -19.56
N HIS A 164 -27.12 -13.88 -20.21
CA HIS A 164 -25.68 -13.64 -20.30
C HIS A 164 -25.38 -12.38 -21.08
N LEU A 165 -24.37 -11.64 -20.62
CA LEU A 165 -23.88 -10.42 -21.24
C LEU A 165 -22.52 -10.70 -21.90
N ASP A 166 -22.20 -9.97 -22.97
CA ASP A 166 -20.89 -10.06 -23.65
C ASP A 166 -19.71 -9.72 -22.73
N SER A 167 -19.96 -8.99 -21.64
CA SER A 167 -18.97 -8.73 -20.60
C SER A 167 -18.57 -9.97 -19.79
N GLY A 168 -19.23 -11.11 -20.00
CA GLY A 168 -19.11 -12.33 -19.18
C GLY A 168 -19.99 -12.33 -17.93
N GLY A 169 -20.76 -11.26 -17.71
CA GLY A 169 -21.72 -11.13 -16.62
C GLY A 169 -23.11 -11.69 -16.93
N LYS A 170 -24.07 -11.38 -16.05
CA LYS A 170 -25.48 -11.79 -16.20
C LYS A 170 -26.42 -10.65 -15.81
N LEU A 171 -27.47 -10.42 -16.59
CA LEU A 171 -28.59 -9.56 -16.22
C LEU A 171 -29.72 -10.43 -15.68
N ILE A 172 -30.16 -10.16 -14.45
CA ILE A 172 -31.28 -10.83 -13.78
C ILE A 172 -32.43 -9.84 -13.69
N VAL A 173 -33.61 -10.24 -14.16
CA VAL A 173 -34.85 -9.43 -14.20
C VAL A 173 -36.01 -10.25 -13.65
N GLY A 174 -37.13 -9.59 -13.33
CA GLY A 174 -38.38 -10.29 -12.98
C GLY A 174 -38.38 -11.00 -11.62
N PHE A 175 -37.57 -10.53 -10.66
CA PHE A 175 -37.62 -10.95 -9.26
C PHE A 175 -38.55 -10.05 -8.44
N GLU A 176 -39.20 -10.59 -7.42
CA GLU A 176 -40.09 -9.81 -6.53
C GLU A 176 -39.30 -9.01 -5.49
N GLU A 177 -38.39 -9.69 -4.77
CA GLU A 177 -37.53 -9.10 -3.74
C GLU A 177 -36.09 -9.55 -3.97
N TRP A 178 -35.13 -8.62 -3.85
CA TRP A 178 -33.72 -8.94 -4.02
C TRP A 178 -33.12 -9.42 -2.69
N PRO A 179 -32.58 -10.65 -2.62
CA PRO A 179 -32.20 -11.26 -1.33
C PRO A 179 -31.03 -10.59 -0.60
N GLU A 180 -30.04 -10.06 -1.33
CA GLU A 180 -28.83 -9.50 -0.73
C GLU A 180 -28.34 -8.29 -1.54
N ASP A 181 -28.54 -7.10 -1.01
CA ASP A 181 -28.28 -5.83 -1.70
C ASP A 181 -26.83 -5.64 -2.14
N ARG A 182 -25.89 -6.32 -1.48
CA ARG A 182 -24.46 -6.31 -1.83
C ARG A 182 -24.14 -7.08 -3.10
N ILE A 183 -25.03 -7.95 -3.57
CA ILE A 183 -24.83 -8.74 -4.79
C ILE A 183 -25.47 -8.02 -5.98
N GLY A 184 -24.64 -7.79 -7.00
CA GLY A 184 -25.07 -7.19 -8.26
C GLY A 184 -25.24 -5.67 -8.21
N VAL A 185 -25.13 -5.05 -9.38
CA VAL A 185 -25.34 -3.61 -9.58
C VAL A 185 -26.80 -3.36 -9.97
N PRO A 186 -27.53 -2.48 -9.27
CA PRO A 186 -28.88 -2.08 -9.66
C PRO A 186 -28.94 -1.53 -11.09
N HIS A 187 -29.92 -2.01 -11.85
CA HIS A 187 -30.27 -1.58 -13.20
C HIS A 187 -31.78 -1.32 -13.25
N PRO A 188 -32.32 -0.40 -14.09
CA PRO A 188 -33.75 -0.05 -14.06
C PRO A 188 -34.72 -1.25 -14.09
N GLU A 189 -34.38 -2.29 -14.85
CA GLU A 189 -35.21 -3.50 -15.03
C GLU A 189 -34.75 -4.70 -14.17
N GLY A 190 -33.73 -4.55 -13.32
CA GLY A 190 -33.19 -5.67 -12.54
C GLY A 190 -31.80 -5.44 -11.96
N ARG A 191 -30.94 -6.45 -12.02
CA ARG A 191 -29.55 -6.37 -11.53
C ARG A 191 -28.56 -7.01 -12.48
N VAL A 192 -27.41 -6.35 -12.61
CA VAL A 192 -26.28 -6.83 -13.40
C VAL A 192 -25.25 -7.43 -12.46
N LEU A 193 -24.94 -8.71 -12.67
CA LEU A 193 -23.83 -9.40 -12.06
C LEU A 193 -22.60 -9.26 -12.97
N ASP A 194 -21.47 -8.89 -12.39
CA ASP A 194 -20.19 -8.94 -13.10
C ASP A 194 -19.67 -10.39 -13.17
N PRO A 195 -18.66 -10.68 -14.02
CA PRO A 195 -18.14 -12.05 -14.17
C PRO A 195 -17.64 -12.66 -12.86
N CYS A 196 -17.08 -11.85 -11.96
CA CYS A 196 -16.52 -12.33 -10.71
C CYS A 196 -17.64 -12.72 -9.72
N THR A 197 -18.70 -11.94 -9.69
CA THR A 197 -19.90 -12.20 -8.88
C THR A 197 -20.62 -13.44 -9.39
N SER A 198 -20.78 -13.58 -10.71
CA SER A 198 -21.36 -14.79 -11.31
C SER A 198 -20.55 -16.05 -10.93
N GLN A 199 -19.22 -16.00 -11.10
CA GLN A 199 -18.34 -17.12 -10.72
C GLN A 199 -18.42 -17.46 -9.23
N MET A 200 -18.48 -16.45 -8.36
CA MET A 200 -18.66 -16.65 -6.92
C MET A 200 -19.97 -17.37 -6.62
N LEU A 201 -21.08 -16.99 -7.26
CA LEU A 201 -22.37 -17.64 -7.08
C LEU A 201 -22.39 -19.06 -7.66
N ASP A 202 -21.83 -19.27 -8.84
CA ASP A 202 -21.74 -20.59 -9.48
C ASP A 202 -20.92 -21.58 -8.63
N SER A 203 -19.92 -21.09 -7.88
CA SER A 203 -19.10 -21.89 -6.98
C SER A 203 -19.81 -22.38 -5.72
N LEU A 204 -21.03 -21.88 -5.41
CA LEU A 204 -21.78 -22.28 -4.20
C LEU A 204 -22.26 -23.74 -4.24
N ASP A 205 -22.56 -24.24 -5.44
CA ASP A 205 -23.14 -25.56 -5.66
C ASP A 205 -22.22 -26.47 -6.49
N ALA A 206 -21.19 -25.91 -7.13
CA ALA A 206 -20.21 -26.66 -7.91
C ALA A 206 -19.00 -27.06 -7.08
N SER A 207 -18.59 -28.33 -7.15
CA SER A 207 -17.28 -28.81 -6.63
C SER A 207 -16.08 -28.33 -7.48
N GLY A 208 -16.26 -27.30 -8.31
CA GLY A 208 -15.25 -26.76 -9.19
C GLY A 208 -14.30 -25.79 -8.47
N PRO A 209 -13.10 -25.52 -9.02
CA PRO A 209 -12.19 -24.54 -8.43
C PRO A 209 -12.80 -23.14 -8.50
N SER A 210 -12.87 -22.46 -7.36
CA SER A 210 -13.18 -21.04 -7.29
C SER A 210 -12.01 -20.23 -7.86
N THR A 211 -12.31 -19.08 -8.48
CA THR A 211 -11.26 -18.15 -8.89
C THR A 211 -10.80 -17.33 -7.69
N MET A 212 -9.54 -16.90 -7.68
CA MET A 212 -9.01 -16.02 -6.63
C MET A 212 -9.87 -14.76 -6.46
N GLY A 213 -10.37 -14.20 -7.56
CA GLY A 213 -11.28 -13.06 -7.50
C GLY A 213 -12.60 -13.37 -6.78
N ALA A 214 -13.18 -14.55 -7.03
CA ALA A 214 -14.39 -15.00 -6.34
C ALA A 214 -14.15 -15.28 -4.85
N GLU A 215 -12.99 -15.85 -4.50
CA GLU A 215 -12.58 -16.06 -3.11
C GLU A 215 -12.38 -14.74 -2.36
N ILE A 216 -11.69 -13.78 -2.96
CA ILE A 216 -11.52 -12.43 -2.38
C ILE A 216 -12.87 -11.73 -2.24
N LEU A 217 -13.71 -11.77 -3.27
CA LEU A 217 -15.04 -11.16 -3.22
C LEU A 217 -15.88 -11.76 -2.09
N ARG A 218 -15.81 -13.09 -1.92
CA ARG A 218 -16.50 -13.78 -0.84
C ARG A 218 -15.96 -13.39 0.53
N ASP A 219 -14.64 -13.36 0.71
CA ASP A 219 -14.01 -12.93 1.96
C ASP A 219 -14.40 -11.49 2.34
N LEU A 220 -14.41 -10.57 1.38
CA LEU A 220 -14.85 -9.19 1.60
C LEU A 220 -16.31 -9.12 2.07
N LEU A 221 -17.20 -9.89 1.45
CA LEU A 221 -18.61 -9.98 1.85
C LEU A 221 -18.76 -10.59 3.24
N ASP A 222 -18.02 -11.67 3.52
CA ASP A 222 -18.06 -12.39 4.79
C ASP A 222 -17.58 -11.50 5.95
N ARG A 223 -16.65 -10.58 5.69
CA ARG A 223 -16.19 -9.49 6.59
C ARG A 223 -17.20 -8.35 6.77
N GLY A 224 -18.40 -8.46 6.17
CA GLY A 224 -19.46 -7.47 6.32
C GLY A 224 -19.27 -6.21 5.47
N LEU A 225 -18.44 -6.26 4.43
CA LEU A 225 -18.26 -5.15 3.49
C LEU A 225 -19.28 -5.20 2.34
N HIS A 226 -19.41 -4.08 1.63
CA HIS A 226 -20.17 -3.96 0.38
C HIS A 226 -19.22 -3.62 -0.77
N PRO A 227 -18.69 -4.63 -1.49
CA PRO A 227 -17.81 -4.40 -2.63
C PRO A 227 -18.58 -3.83 -3.82
N ARG A 228 -18.00 -2.82 -4.48
CA ARG A 228 -18.47 -2.27 -5.76
C ARG A 228 -17.32 -2.19 -6.75
N PRO A 229 -17.58 -2.14 -8.07
CA PRO A 229 -16.52 -1.94 -9.06
C PRO A 229 -15.66 -0.70 -8.72
N GLY A 230 -14.34 -0.92 -8.65
CA GLY A 230 -13.33 0.07 -8.29
C GLY A 230 -12.74 0.83 -9.49
N PHE A 231 -13.21 0.58 -10.71
CA PHE A 231 -12.65 1.08 -11.98
C PHE A 231 -12.22 2.55 -11.97
N LYS A 232 -13.03 3.45 -11.36
CA LYS A 232 -12.72 4.88 -11.26
C LYS A 232 -11.43 5.22 -10.49
N TYR A 233 -10.92 4.25 -9.72
CA TYR A 233 -9.77 4.38 -8.84
C TYR A 233 -8.63 3.44 -9.22
N GLY A 234 -8.69 2.81 -10.41
CA GLY A 234 -7.66 1.84 -10.83
C GLY A 234 -7.59 0.60 -9.95
N THR A 235 -8.69 0.25 -9.26
CA THR A 235 -8.76 -0.91 -8.36
C THR A 235 -9.87 -1.85 -8.79
N ARG A 236 -9.79 -3.10 -8.34
CA ARG A 236 -10.82 -4.11 -8.64
C ARG A 236 -12.12 -3.77 -7.92
N TRP A 237 -12.01 -3.55 -6.61
CA TRP A 237 -13.14 -3.21 -5.76
C TRP A 237 -12.87 -1.95 -4.97
N ARG A 238 -13.94 -1.17 -4.77
CA ARG A 238 -14.05 -0.22 -3.67
C ARG A 238 -15.06 -0.79 -2.69
N CYS A 239 -14.68 -0.93 -1.42
CA CYS A 239 -15.50 -1.59 -0.43
C CYS A 239 -15.98 -0.59 0.61
N TYR A 240 -17.29 -0.59 0.85
CA TYR A 240 -17.91 0.19 1.92
C TYR A 240 -18.00 -0.67 3.18
N ASP A 241 -17.67 -0.07 4.32
CA ASP A 241 -17.82 -0.64 5.67
C ASP A 241 -19.22 -0.41 6.27
N ARG A 242 -20.06 0.33 5.55
CA ARG A 242 -21.44 0.71 5.90
C ARG A 242 -22.36 0.58 4.69
N PRO A 243 -23.69 0.59 4.88
CA PRO A 243 -24.64 0.65 3.78
C PRO A 243 -24.35 1.79 2.78
N LEU A 244 -24.69 1.56 1.51
CA LEU A 244 -24.49 2.57 0.47
C LEU A 244 -25.33 3.81 0.76
N GLY A 245 -24.71 4.99 0.63
CA GLY A 245 -25.33 6.28 0.92
C GLY A 245 -24.82 6.93 2.21
N ASP A 246 -24.21 6.16 3.10
CA ASP A 246 -23.73 6.64 4.40
C ASP A 246 -22.30 7.23 4.38
N GLY A 247 -21.63 7.21 3.22
CA GLY A 247 -20.28 7.74 3.07
C GLY A 247 -19.55 7.30 1.80
N HIS A 248 -18.25 7.58 1.76
CA HIS A 248 -17.34 7.08 0.72
C HIS A 248 -16.79 5.69 1.10
N ALA A 249 -16.35 4.91 0.11
CA ALA A 249 -15.68 3.63 0.36
C ALA A 249 -14.30 3.87 0.99
N PRO A 250 -14.04 3.42 2.23
CA PRO A 250 -12.74 3.58 2.87
C PRO A 250 -11.67 2.65 2.30
N TRP A 251 -12.06 1.56 1.64
CA TRP A 251 -11.15 0.54 1.13
C TRP A 251 -11.15 0.52 -0.39
N LEU A 252 -9.96 0.50 -0.97
CA LEU A 252 -9.72 0.22 -2.38
C LEU A 252 -8.86 -1.03 -2.46
N VAL A 253 -9.38 -2.07 -3.11
CA VAL A 253 -8.80 -3.41 -3.13
C VAL A 253 -8.38 -3.73 -4.56
N VAL A 254 -7.09 -4.00 -4.73
CA VAL A 254 -6.49 -4.43 -5.99
C VAL A 254 -6.41 -5.94 -6.00
N HIS A 255 -6.82 -6.58 -7.09
CA HIS A 255 -6.64 -8.02 -7.25
C HIS A 255 -5.13 -8.31 -7.42
N PRO A 256 -4.56 -9.37 -6.82
CA PRO A 256 -3.12 -9.65 -6.92
C PRO A 256 -2.59 -9.73 -8.36
N ALA A 257 -3.35 -10.31 -9.29
CA ALA A 257 -3.01 -10.34 -10.72
C ALA A 257 -3.08 -8.96 -11.43
N GLU A 258 -3.64 -7.95 -10.79
CA GLU A 258 -3.74 -6.56 -11.27
C GLU A 258 -2.78 -5.63 -10.48
N ALA A 259 -1.97 -6.19 -9.56
CA ALA A 259 -1.03 -5.42 -8.76
C ALA A 259 0.07 -4.79 -9.62
N PRO A 260 0.56 -3.59 -9.27
CA PRO A 260 1.64 -2.94 -10.00
C PRO A 260 2.94 -3.75 -9.89
N SER A 261 3.75 -3.72 -10.94
CA SER A 261 5.07 -4.36 -10.98
C SER A 261 6.21 -3.46 -10.49
N ASP A 262 5.95 -2.16 -10.36
CA ASP A 262 6.91 -1.13 -9.98
C ASP A 262 6.26 -0.07 -9.08
N TRP A 263 7.07 0.87 -8.60
CA TRP A 263 6.65 1.96 -7.70
C TRP A 263 6.07 3.18 -8.45
N GLY A 264 6.09 3.20 -9.78
CA GLY A 264 5.77 4.35 -10.63
C GLY A 264 4.31 4.44 -11.08
N VAL A 265 3.53 3.35 -10.96
CA VAL A 265 2.08 3.38 -11.19
C VAL A 265 1.42 4.32 -10.16
N PRO A 266 0.43 5.16 -10.55
CA PRO A 266 -0.18 6.16 -9.68
C PRO A 266 -0.55 5.55 -8.33
N ALA A 267 0.29 5.87 -7.34
CA ALA A 267 0.23 5.60 -5.93
C ALA A 267 -0.77 4.52 -5.51
N LEU A 268 -0.25 3.41 -4.96
CA LEU A 268 -0.94 2.48 -4.05
C LEU A 268 -2.16 3.17 -3.42
N PRO A 269 -3.37 2.57 -3.49
CA PRO A 269 -4.61 3.23 -3.12
C PRO A 269 -4.45 3.98 -1.81
N ARG A 270 -4.48 5.32 -1.86
CA ARG A 270 -4.33 6.16 -0.68
C ARG A 270 -5.52 5.89 0.22
N GLY A 271 -5.29 5.22 1.35
CA GLY A 271 -6.29 5.08 2.39
C GLY A 271 -6.76 6.47 2.80
N SER A 272 -8.06 6.74 2.67
CA SER A 272 -8.66 7.94 3.24
C SER A 272 -8.73 7.75 4.74
N HIS A 273 -7.76 8.25 5.49
CA HIS A 273 -7.97 8.43 6.93
C HIS A 273 -9.01 9.54 7.13
N PRO A 274 -10.09 9.31 7.91
CA PRO A 274 -10.86 10.41 8.44
C PRO A 274 -9.96 11.17 9.43
N GLY A 275 -9.89 12.49 9.25
CA GLY A 275 -9.31 13.40 10.25
C GLY A 275 -10.20 13.55 11.47
#